data_AF-A0A318HSG0-F1
#
_entry.id   AF-A0A318HSG0-F1
#
_cell.length_a   1.000
_cell.length_b   1.000
_cell.length_c   1.000
_cell.angle_alpha   90.00
_cell.angle_beta   90.00
_cell.angle_gamma   90.00
#
_symmetry.space_group_name_H-M   'P 1'
#
loop_
_entity.id
_entity.type
_entity.pdbx_description
1 polymer ?
#
loop_
_entity_poly.entity_id
_entity_poly.type
_entity_poly.pdbx_seq_one_letter_code
_entity_poly.pdbx_strand_id
1 'polypeptide(L)'
;MTSELNYDDYTHDFMGKVGNIEDFSRKFLLGLARVFEDTLNFVPYAHVKTYSEKVGINTAMDIAAEVSRAGMRQVMPMGRFIAPPGWDWKNAQYQAIPFDVQTEDLTKEALMRLIKTYWDQYLKGHNYFIDQWTKIIPEEEVWLGLPGLYELIIDYQYPKLAKVMNIDPVYVVDFLKLACLSIDGTLGYGGEYIVHNPDHVVLNMRRCEVLQKYTDEGLYPPARAWMNCTFEQRISAPFFPGCKLDINLPPKDFKFAEGEPFCVWTYTRGAENHAAAAAAPDPRESAMKKIPIMPVSSGAAQSACH
;
A
#
# COMPACT_ATOMS: atom_id res chain seq x y z
N MET A 1 3.26 36.21 1.87
CA MET A 1 2.60 35.25 2.78
C MET A 1 1.88 34.25 1.91
N THR A 2 2.49 33.11 1.63
CA THR A 2 1.76 31.97 1.05
C THR A 2 0.83 31.46 2.14
N SER A 3 -0.49 31.47 1.90
CA SER A 3 -1.44 30.83 2.81
C SER A 3 -1.05 29.36 2.96
N GLU A 4 -0.76 28.91 4.17
CA GLU A 4 -0.60 27.47 4.42
C GLU A 4 -1.89 26.76 4.00
N LEU A 5 -1.75 25.77 3.12
CA LEU A 5 -2.86 24.94 2.69
C LEU A 5 -3.32 24.07 3.86
N ASN A 6 -4.62 23.80 3.95
CA ASN A 6 -5.22 23.04 5.05
C ASN A 6 -6.46 22.27 4.57
N TYR A 7 -6.25 21.35 3.63
CA TYR A 7 -7.33 20.62 2.96
C TYR A 7 -7.93 19.52 3.83
N ASP A 8 -9.26 19.42 3.85
CA ASP A 8 -10.01 18.36 4.54
C ASP A 8 -10.29 17.14 3.64
N ASP A 9 -9.97 17.24 2.35
CA ASP A 9 -10.17 16.21 1.31
C ASP A 9 -9.08 16.29 0.22
N TYR A 10 -9.20 15.48 -0.84
CA TYR A 10 -8.32 15.53 -2.01
C TYR A 10 -9.10 15.72 -3.35
N THR A 11 -10.16 16.52 -3.32
CA THR A 11 -11.01 16.78 -4.49
C THR A 11 -10.44 17.81 -5.47
N HIS A 12 -9.42 18.56 -5.05
CA HIS A 12 -8.80 19.64 -5.83
C HIS A 12 -8.01 19.14 -7.05
N ASP A 13 -7.57 20.07 -7.90
CA ASP A 13 -6.72 19.78 -9.06
C ASP A 13 -5.53 18.92 -8.64
N PHE A 14 -5.14 18.01 -9.54
CA PHE A 14 -3.94 17.21 -9.34
C PHE A 14 -2.74 18.13 -9.25
N MET A 15 -2.28 18.41 -8.03
CA MET A 15 -1.21 19.35 -7.80
C MET A 15 0.06 18.78 -8.42
N GLY A 16 0.64 19.43 -9.44
CA GLY A 16 1.78 18.92 -10.22
C GLY A 16 3.09 18.71 -9.44
N LYS A 17 3.09 18.97 -8.12
CA LYS A 17 4.16 18.61 -7.17
C LYS A 17 3.74 17.55 -6.12
N VAL A 18 2.46 17.17 -6.15
CA VAL A 18 1.68 16.28 -5.26
C VAL A 18 1.70 16.67 -3.78
N GLY A 19 0.53 16.55 -3.14
CA GLY A 19 0.20 17.12 -1.84
C GLY A 19 1.11 16.64 -0.73
N ASN A 20 2.00 17.53 -0.30
CA ASN A 20 2.79 17.33 0.90
C ASN A 20 1.82 17.03 2.03
N ILE A 21 2.13 16.04 2.87
CA ILE A 21 1.27 15.67 4.00
C ILE A 21 0.99 16.87 4.92
N GLU A 22 1.89 17.86 4.90
CA GLU A 22 1.82 19.19 5.49
C GLU A 22 0.58 20.00 5.05
N ASP A 23 0.12 19.86 3.80
CA ASP A 23 -0.95 20.65 3.17
C ASP A 23 -2.36 20.24 3.66
N PHE A 24 -2.48 19.11 4.35
CA PHE A 24 -3.76 18.55 4.80
C PHE A 24 -4.09 18.91 6.24
N SER A 25 -5.38 18.95 6.54
CA SER A 25 -5.87 19.23 7.88
C SER A 25 -5.59 18.09 8.84
N ARG A 26 -5.58 18.40 10.13
CA ARG A 26 -5.48 17.39 11.19
C ARG A 26 -6.56 16.30 11.04
N LYS A 27 -7.78 16.68 10.65
CA LYS A 27 -8.90 15.75 10.49
C LYS A 27 -8.63 14.76 9.36
N PHE A 28 -8.14 15.27 8.23
CA PHE A 28 -7.75 14.43 7.09
C PHE A 28 -6.62 13.46 7.49
N LEU A 29 -5.58 13.98 8.14
CA LEU A 29 -4.45 13.16 8.60
C LEU A 29 -4.85 12.09 9.61
N LEU A 30 -5.78 12.39 10.51
CA LEU A 30 -6.34 11.39 11.43
C LEU A 30 -7.04 10.26 10.66
N GLY A 31 -7.83 10.61 9.63
CA GLY A 31 -8.45 9.63 8.74
C GLY A 31 -7.39 8.76 8.04
N LEU A 32 -6.34 9.38 7.51
CA LEU A 32 -5.25 8.70 6.83
C LEU A 32 -4.50 7.73 7.77
N ALA A 33 -4.14 8.19 8.96
CA ALA A 33 -3.45 7.38 9.97
C ALA A 33 -4.25 6.13 10.34
N ARG A 34 -5.58 6.25 10.51
CA ARG A 34 -6.45 5.10 10.80
C ARG A 34 -6.48 4.08 9.66
N VAL A 35 -6.54 4.55 8.40
CA VAL A 35 -6.51 3.65 7.24
C VAL A 35 -5.16 2.91 7.16
N PHE A 36 -4.08 3.61 7.45
CA PHE A 36 -2.72 3.05 7.43
C PHE A 36 -2.49 2.02 8.54
N GLU A 37 -2.90 2.33 9.76
CA GLU A 37 -2.85 1.39 10.88
C GLU A 37 -3.63 0.11 10.57
N ASP A 38 -4.85 0.25 10.04
CA ASP A 38 -5.67 -0.88 9.63
C ASP A 38 -5.02 -1.68 8.48
N THR A 39 -4.45 -0.99 7.48
CA THR A 39 -3.79 -1.67 6.37
C THR A 39 -2.52 -2.40 6.82
N LEU A 40 -1.71 -1.80 7.71
CA LEU A 40 -0.53 -2.45 8.30
C LEU A 40 -0.90 -3.75 9.05
N ASN A 41 -2.04 -3.77 9.74
CA ASN A 41 -2.57 -5.00 10.36
C ASN A 41 -2.97 -6.06 9.33
N PHE A 42 -3.39 -5.65 8.14
CA PHE A 42 -3.84 -6.54 7.07
C PHE A 42 -2.68 -7.11 6.24
N VAL A 43 -1.53 -6.42 6.15
CA VAL A 43 -0.36 -6.87 5.37
C VAL A 43 0.06 -8.32 5.67
N PRO A 44 0.19 -8.77 6.94
CA PRO A 44 0.50 -10.16 7.24
C PRO A 44 -0.50 -11.15 6.62
N TYR A 45 -1.79 -10.83 6.65
CA TYR A 45 -2.81 -11.66 6.02
C TYR A 45 -2.60 -11.75 4.50
N ALA A 46 -2.33 -10.63 3.82
CA ALA A 46 -2.07 -10.63 2.38
C ALA A 46 -0.87 -11.53 2.03
N HIS A 47 0.23 -11.43 2.79
CA HIS A 47 1.38 -12.33 2.63
C HIS A 47 1.03 -13.80 2.82
N VAL A 48 0.31 -14.14 3.91
CA VAL A 48 -0.09 -15.53 4.17
C VAL A 48 -0.99 -16.05 3.06
N LYS A 49 -2.00 -15.27 2.63
CA LYS A 49 -2.93 -15.70 1.60
C LYS A 49 -2.20 -15.99 0.28
N THR A 50 -1.26 -15.14 -0.12
CA THR A 50 -0.48 -15.32 -1.35
C THR A 50 0.43 -16.55 -1.33
N TYR A 51 1.12 -16.81 -0.21
CA TYR A 51 2.18 -17.83 -0.18
C TYR A 51 1.78 -19.16 0.48
N SER A 52 0.66 -19.21 1.21
CA SER A 52 0.19 -20.43 1.89
C SER A 52 -0.09 -21.60 0.95
N GLU A 53 -0.48 -21.34 -0.31
CA GLU A 53 -0.68 -22.39 -1.31
C GLU A 53 0.63 -23.08 -1.71
N LYS A 54 1.78 -22.41 -1.52
CA LYS A 54 3.10 -22.94 -1.84
C LYS A 54 3.74 -23.69 -0.68
N VAL A 55 3.63 -23.16 0.54
CA VAL A 55 4.36 -23.68 1.72
C VAL A 55 3.47 -24.30 2.79
N GLY A 56 2.16 -24.32 2.56
CA GLY A 56 1.16 -24.71 3.55
C GLY A 56 0.86 -23.59 4.55
N ILE A 57 -0.35 -23.64 5.12
CA ILE A 57 -0.85 -22.57 5.99
C ILE A 57 -0.03 -22.39 7.27
N ASN A 58 0.41 -23.48 7.91
CA ASN A 58 1.15 -23.38 9.17
C ASN A 58 2.48 -22.65 8.98
N THR A 59 3.26 -23.05 7.99
CA THR A 59 4.53 -22.39 7.63
C THR A 59 4.32 -20.92 7.30
N ALA A 60 3.27 -20.60 6.53
CA ALA A 60 2.99 -19.23 6.16
C ALA A 60 2.65 -18.35 7.38
N MET A 61 1.87 -18.89 8.33
CA MET A 61 1.54 -18.22 9.59
C MET A 61 2.76 -18.03 10.48
N ASP A 62 3.68 -19.01 10.53
CA ASP A 62 4.92 -18.90 11.30
C ASP A 62 5.82 -17.77 10.77
N ILE A 63 5.95 -17.65 9.45
CA ILE A 63 6.69 -16.55 8.81
C ILE A 63 6.01 -15.20 9.14
N ALA A 64 4.69 -15.11 9.01
CA ALA A 64 3.96 -13.90 9.37
C ALA A 64 4.11 -13.53 10.84
N ALA A 65 4.11 -14.50 11.75
CA ALA A 65 4.34 -14.29 13.16
C ALA A 65 5.79 -13.88 13.47
N GLU A 66 6.79 -14.42 12.77
CA GLU A 66 8.19 -14.00 12.90
C GLU A 66 8.36 -12.54 12.49
N VAL A 67 7.90 -12.18 11.29
CA VAL A 67 7.99 -10.80 10.78
C VAL A 67 7.22 -9.83 11.67
N SER A 68 6.03 -10.23 12.12
CA SER A 68 5.21 -9.41 13.00
C SER A 68 5.86 -9.16 14.36
N ARG A 69 6.54 -10.16 14.93
CA ARG A 69 7.26 -10.05 16.21
C ARG A 69 8.60 -9.29 16.10
N ALA A 70 9.20 -9.25 14.92
CA ALA A 70 10.46 -8.56 14.66
C ALA A 70 10.23 -7.14 14.12
N GLY A 71 10.09 -7.00 12.80
CA GLY A 71 10.02 -5.71 12.11
C GLY A 71 8.76 -4.92 12.42
N MET A 72 7.60 -5.58 12.56
CA MET A 72 6.34 -4.87 12.79
C MET A 72 6.04 -4.59 14.27
N ARG A 73 6.87 -5.06 15.21
CA ARG A 73 6.65 -4.78 16.65
C ARG A 73 6.79 -3.29 16.96
N GLN A 74 7.41 -2.52 16.08
CA GLN A 74 7.64 -1.09 16.21
C GLN A 74 6.51 -0.21 15.63
N VAL A 75 5.53 -0.78 14.91
CA VAL A 75 4.55 0.03 14.16
C VAL A 75 3.24 0.29 14.84
N MET A 76 2.82 -0.51 15.82
CA MET A 76 1.44 -0.42 16.29
C MET A 76 1.36 -0.23 17.80
N PRO A 77 1.85 0.91 18.33
CA PRO A 77 1.63 1.25 19.74
C PRO A 77 0.14 1.43 20.04
N MET A 78 -0.71 1.60 19.01
CA MET A 78 -2.13 1.95 19.14
C MET A 78 -3.12 0.94 18.56
N GLY A 79 -2.60 -0.16 17.99
CA GLY A 79 -3.42 -1.12 17.26
C GLY A 79 -4.50 -1.71 18.15
N ARG A 80 -5.77 -1.45 17.80
CA ARG A 80 -6.90 -2.18 18.39
C ARG A 80 -7.04 -3.52 17.68
N PHE A 81 -7.45 -4.53 18.44
CA PHE A 81 -7.77 -5.85 17.88
C PHE A 81 -8.93 -5.69 16.90
N ILE A 82 -8.71 -5.99 15.60
CA ILE A 82 -9.78 -6.01 14.60
C ILE A 82 -10.47 -7.36 14.73
N ALA A 83 -11.68 -7.35 15.29
CA ALA A 83 -12.43 -8.58 15.53
C ALA A 83 -12.91 -9.20 14.20
N PRO A 84 -12.85 -10.54 14.03
CA PRO A 84 -13.33 -11.22 12.83
C PRO A 84 -14.83 -10.99 12.57
N PRO A 85 -15.32 -11.21 11.33
CA PRO A 85 -16.74 -11.14 11.01
C PRO A 85 -17.57 -12.06 11.91
N GLY A 86 -18.59 -11.50 12.57
CA GLY A 86 -19.47 -12.21 13.52
C GLY A 86 -19.12 -12.00 15.00
N TRP A 87 -17.99 -11.36 15.31
CA TRP A 87 -17.68 -10.93 16.66
C TRP A 87 -18.28 -9.54 16.91
N ASP A 88 -19.02 -9.39 18.02
CA ASP A 88 -19.44 -8.08 18.47
C ASP A 88 -18.21 -7.35 19.03
N TRP A 89 -17.63 -6.47 18.22
CA TRP A 89 -16.48 -5.65 18.61
C TRP A 89 -16.79 -4.76 19.82
N LYS A 90 -18.06 -4.57 20.21
CA LYS A 90 -18.46 -3.84 21.44
C LYS A 90 -18.42 -4.73 22.68
N ASN A 91 -18.19 -6.03 22.55
CA ASN A 91 -18.06 -6.94 23.67
C ASN A 91 -16.73 -6.67 24.39
N ALA A 92 -16.82 -6.28 25.67
CA ALA A 92 -15.68 -5.96 26.53
C ALA A 92 -14.68 -7.12 26.68
N GLN A 93 -15.07 -8.36 26.41
CA GLN A 93 -14.16 -9.53 26.41
C GLN A 93 -13.10 -9.46 25.29
N TYR A 94 -13.39 -8.74 24.20
CA TYR A 94 -12.52 -8.65 23.02
C TYR A 94 -11.94 -7.25 22.81
N GLN A 95 -12.30 -6.31 23.68
CA GLN A 95 -11.68 -4.99 23.74
C GLN A 95 -10.61 -5.01 24.83
N ALA A 96 -9.34 -4.97 24.44
CA ALA A 96 -8.30 -4.53 25.37
C ALA A 96 -8.64 -3.11 25.86
N ILE A 97 -8.33 -2.81 27.12
CA ILE A 97 -8.45 -1.43 27.64
C ILE A 97 -7.64 -0.53 26.70
N PRO A 98 -8.24 0.51 26.08
CA PRO A 98 -7.50 1.40 25.21
C PRO A 98 -6.31 2.01 25.97
N PHE A 99 -5.18 2.19 25.30
CA PHE A 99 -4.07 2.98 25.85
C PHE A 99 -4.55 4.38 26.27
N ASP A 100 -3.91 4.98 27.27
CA ASP A 100 -4.29 6.31 27.78
C ASP A 100 -4.19 7.42 26.71
N VAL A 101 -3.37 7.22 25.69
CA VAL A 101 -3.24 8.09 24.52
C VAL A 101 -3.79 7.34 23.32
N GLN A 102 -4.64 7.96 22.52
CA GLN A 102 -5.17 7.44 21.26
C GLN A 102 -4.69 8.24 20.04
N THR A 103 -4.82 7.69 18.84
CA THR A 103 -4.48 8.39 17.58
C THR A 103 -5.25 9.71 17.46
N GLU A 104 -6.48 9.76 17.97
CA GLU A 104 -7.34 10.94 18.01
C GLU A 104 -6.85 12.04 18.97
N ASP A 105 -5.93 11.72 19.88
CA ASP A 105 -5.36 12.69 20.83
C ASP A 105 -4.14 13.41 20.26
N LEU A 106 -3.61 12.94 19.11
CA LEU A 106 -2.38 13.46 18.52
C LEU A 106 -2.58 14.82 17.84
N THR A 107 -1.58 15.70 17.92
CA THR A 107 -1.56 16.97 17.17
C THR A 107 -1.36 16.72 15.66
N LYS A 108 -1.54 17.75 14.83
CA LYS A 108 -1.28 17.65 13.37
C LYS A 108 0.16 17.17 13.10
N GLU A 109 1.14 17.77 13.78
CA GLU A 109 2.56 17.43 13.63
C GLU A 109 2.87 16.01 14.10
N ALA A 110 2.24 15.56 15.18
CA ALA A 110 2.38 14.19 15.66
C ALA A 110 1.77 13.18 14.66
N LEU A 111 0.60 13.48 14.08
CA LEU A 111 -0.02 12.65 13.04
C LEU A 111 0.86 12.57 11.78
N MET A 112 1.44 13.69 11.33
CA MET A 112 2.36 13.69 10.20
C MET A 112 3.57 12.78 10.43
N ARG A 113 4.17 12.83 11.63
CA ARG A 113 5.29 11.96 12.02
C ARG A 113 4.87 10.48 12.09
N LEU A 114 3.68 10.20 12.64
CA LEU A 114 3.13 8.86 12.71
C LEU A 114 2.93 8.28 11.30
N ILE A 115 2.33 9.05 10.40
CA ILE A 115 2.09 8.62 9.02
C ILE A 115 3.41 8.35 8.28
N LYS A 116 4.40 9.25 8.40
CA LYS A 116 5.74 9.02 7.84
C LYS A 116 6.41 7.76 8.43
N THR A 117 6.14 7.46 9.70
CA THR A 117 6.60 6.23 10.34
C THR A 117 5.91 4.99 9.75
N TYR A 118 4.59 5.04 9.56
CA TYR A 118 3.84 3.94 8.92
C TYR A 118 4.34 3.64 7.51
N TRP A 119 4.60 4.67 6.71
CA TRP A 119 5.21 4.55 5.39
C TRP A 119 6.57 3.87 5.42
N ASP A 120 7.50 4.37 6.25
CA ASP A 120 8.83 3.79 6.38
C ASP A 120 8.79 2.32 6.82
N GLN A 121 7.90 2.02 7.74
CA GLN A 121 7.79 0.68 8.31
C GLN A 121 7.05 -0.31 7.41
N TYR A 122 6.05 0.15 6.65
CA TYR A 122 5.46 -0.66 5.59
C TYR A 122 6.54 -1.11 4.61
N LEU A 123 7.35 -0.16 4.11
CA LEU A 123 8.40 -0.43 3.15
C LEU A 123 9.47 -1.39 3.70
N LYS A 124 9.93 -1.19 4.94
CA LYS A 124 10.90 -2.07 5.60
C LYS A 124 10.33 -3.45 5.93
N GLY A 125 9.12 -3.48 6.49
CA GLY A 125 8.42 -4.71 6.86
C GLY A 125 8.12 -5.57 5.64
N HIS A 126 7.68 -4.96 4.54
CA HIS A 126 7.44 -5.65 3.28
C HIS A 126 8.72 -6.28 2.71
N ASN A 127 9.84 -5.55 2.69
CA ASN A 127 11.12 -6.11 2.26
C ASN A 127 11.57 -7.26 3.16
N TYR A 128 11.39 -7.13 4.47
CA TYR A 128 11.72 -8.22 5.39
C TYR A 128 10.84 -9.46 5.17
N PHE A 129 9.55 -9.28 4.85
CA PHE A 129 8.71 -10.39 4.40
C PHE A 129 9.28 -11.08 3.16
N ILE A 130 9.66 -10.32 2.12
CA ILE A 130 10.29 -10.88 0.91
C ILE A 130 11.54 -11.68 1.27
N ASP A 131 12.42 -11.13 2.10
CA ASP A 131 13.63 -11.83 2.55
C ASP A 131 13.32 -13.13 3.32
N GLN A 132 12.22 -13.19 4.06
CA GLN A 132 11.81 -14.42 4.73
C GLN A 132 11.24 -15.45 3.75
N TRP A 133 10.43 -15.02 2.77
CA TRP A 133 9.89 -15.91 1.74
C TRP A 133 10.98 -16.51 0.87
N THR A 134 11.98 -15.72 0.48
CA THR A 134 13.10 -16.18 -0.38
C THR A 134 14.00 -17.23 0.27
N LYS A 135 13.92 -17.42 1.60
CA LYS A 135 14.63 -18.52 2.30
C LYS A 135 13.98 -19.88 2.07
N ILE A 136 12.70 -19.92 1.71
CA ILE A 136 11.90 -21.16 1.66
C ILE A 136 11.16 -21.36 0.32
N ILE A 137 11.02 -20.30 -0.48
CA ILE A 137 10.44 -20.30 -1.83
C ILE A 137 11.51 -19.75 -2.78
N PRO A 138 11.70 -20.31 -3.99
CA PRO A 138 12.58 -19.73 -5.00
C PRO A 138 12.26 -18.25 -5.23
N GLU A 139 13.28 -17.38 -5.28
CA GLU A 139 13.08 -15.93 -5.33
C GLU A 139 12.17 -15.48 -6.49
N GLU A 140 12.34 -16.05 -7.68
CA GLU A 140 11.46 -15.77 -8.83
C GLU A 140 9.98 -16.04 -8.53
N GLU A 141 9.65 -17.11 -7.80
CA GLU A 141 8.28 -17.42 -7.43
C GLU A 141 7.71 -16.47 -6.37
N VAL A 142 8.57 -15.91 -5.53
CA VAL A 142 8.19 -14.80 -4.63
C VAL A 142 7.81 -13.58 -5.46
N TRP A 143 8.66 -13.18 -6.41
CA TRP A 143 8.39 -12.04 -7.29
C TRP A 143 7.10 -12.20 -8.11
N LEU A 144 6.82 -13.42 -8.59
CA LEU A 144 5.58 -13.73 -9.33
C LEU A 144 4.32 -13.65 -8.45
N GLY A 145 4.45 -13.84 -7.13
CA GLY A 145 3.33 -13.71 -6.18
C GLY A 145 2.99 -12.26 -5.80
N LEU A 146 3.94 -11.32 -5.96
CA LEU A 146 3.76 -9.94 -5.52
C LEU A 146 2.56 -9.23 -6.14
N PRO A 147 2.27 -9.31 -7.46
CA PRO A 147 1.10 -8.62 -8.02
C PRO A 147 -0.22 -8.98 -7.33
N GLY A 148 -0.44 -10.27 -7.03
CA GLY A 148 -1.65 -10.72 -6.33
C GLY A 148 -1.67 -10.28 -4.85
N LEU A 149 -0.50 -10.19 -4.22
CA LEU A 149 -0.38 -9.64 -2.88
C LEU A 149 -0.73 -8.14 -2.84
N TYR A 150 -0.20 -7.36 -3.77
CA TYR A 150 -0.52 -5.94 -3.89
C TYR A 150 -2.00 -5.75 -4.21
N GLU A 151 -2.59 -6.54 -5.10
CA GLU A 151 -4.04 -6.51 -5.36
C GLU A 151 -4.85 -6.68 -4.07
N LEU A 152 -4.50 -7.65 -3.21
CA LEU A 152 -5.19 -7.83 -1.92
C LEU A 152 -5.08 -6.59 -1.01
N ILE A 153 -3.90 -5.97 -0.93
CA ILE A 153 -3.67 -4.77 -0.12
C ILE A 153 -4.48 -3.58 -0.68
N ILE A 154 -4.47 -3.39 -1.99
CA ILE A 154 -5.17 -2.30 -2.67
C ILE A 154 -6.68 -2.46 -2.56
N ASP A 155 -7.21 -3.66 -2.82
CA ASP A 155 -8.62 -3.98 -2.64
C ASP A 155 -9.07 -3.71 -1.18
N TYR A 156 -8.20 -3.94 -0.20
CA TYR A 156 -8.48 -3.65 1.21
C TYR A 156 -8.41 -2.15 1.57
N GLN A 157 -7.45 -1.43 1.00
CA GLN A 157 -7.10 -0.07 1.40
C GLN A 157 -7.89 1.00 0.63
N TYR A 158 -7.96 0.89 -0.70
CA TYR A 158 -8.49 1.95 -1.57
C TYR A 158 -9.94 2.35 -1.24
N PRO A 159 -10.87 1.43 -0.94
CA PRO A 159 -12.22 1.79 -0.50
C PRO A 159 -12.26 2.72 0.72
N LYS A 160 -11.27 2.61 1.61
CA LYS A 160 -11.18 3.41 2.84
C LYS A 160 -10.51 4.74 2.56
N LEU A 161 -9.43 4.74 1.76
CA LEU A 161 -8.77 5.97 1.31
C LEU A 161 -9.72 6.85 0.48
N ALA A 162 -10.46 6.28 -0.46
CA ALA A 162 -11.43 7.01 -1.28
C ALA A 162 -12.46 7.77 -0.42
N LYS A 163 -12.91 7.16 0.69
CA LYS A 163 -13.80 7.80 1.67
C LYS A 163 -13.12 8.95 2.42
N VAL A 164 -11.87 8.79 2.84
CA VAL A 164 -11.10 9.86 3.51
C VAL A 164 -10.80 11.01 2.54
N MET A 165 -10.47 10.68 1.29
CA MET A 165 -10.13 11.62 0.23
C MET A 165 -11.34 12.27 -0.44
N ASN A 166 -12.54 11.78 -0.16
CA ASN A 166 -13.79 12.20 -0.75
C ASN A 166 -13.78 12.15 -2.30
N ILE A 167 -13.22 11.07 -2.85
CA ILE A 167 -13.15 10.84 -4.29
C ILE A 167 -13.89 9.54 -4.66
N ASP A 168 -14.51 9.53 -5.82
CA ASP A 168 -15.08 8.33 -6.43
C ASP A 168 -14.22 7.99 -7.65
N PRO A 169 -13.29 7.01 -7.54
CA PRO A 169 -12.23 6.87 -8.52
C PRO A 169 -12.76 6.29 -9.84
N VAL A 170 -12.73 7.12 -10.88
CA VAL A 170 -13.17 6.76 -12.24
C VAL A 170 -12.02 6.96 -13.23
N TYR A 171 -11.35 8.11 -13.12
CA TYR A 171 -10.32 8.55 -14.03
C TYR A 171 -8.92 8.14 -13.54
N VAL A 172 -7.94 8.11 -14.45
CA VAL A 172 -6.53 7.85 -14.11
C VAL A 172 -6.05 8.76 -12.98
N VAL A 173 -6.41 10.04 -13.04
CA VAL A 173 -6.03 11.03 -12.02
C VAL A 173 -6.53 10.68 -10.62
N ASP A 174 -7.68 10.02 -10.48
CA ASP A 174 -8.22 9.64 -9.18
C ASP A 174 -7.45 8.48 -8.57
N PHE A 175 -7.14 7.46 -9.39
CA PHE A 175 -6.29 6.34 -8.97
C PHE A 175 -4.88 6.80 -8.64
N LEU A 176 -4.34 7.80 -9.36
CA LEU A 176 -3.07 8.42 -9.01
C LEU A 176 -3.12 9.12 -7.66
N LYS A 177 -4.18 9.87 -7.35
CA LYS A 177 -4.35 10.46 -6.01
C LYS A 177 -4.36 9.38 -4.93
N LEU A 178 -5.10 8.30 -5.12
CA LEU A 178 -5.11 7.16 -4.20
C LEU A 178 -3.72 6.54 -4.04
N ALA A 179 -3.03 6.28 -5.15
CA ALA A 179 -1.70 5.70 -5.15
C ALA A 179 -0.70 6.60 -4.42
N CYS A 180 -0.74 7.93 -4.63
CA CYS A 180 0.16 8.91 -4.00
C CYS A 180 0.00 9.07 -2.49
N LEU A 181 -1.17 8.72 -1.92
CA LEU A 181 -1.42 8.75 -0.48
C LEU A 181 -1.74 7.36 0.07
N SER A 182 -1.38 6.30 -0.65
CA SER A 182 -1.52 4.93 -0.16
C SER A 182 -0.42 4.59 0.87
N ILE A 183 -0.54 3.45 1.56
CA ILE A 183 0.51 3.03 2.51
C ILE A 183 1.82 2.67 1.80
N ASP A 184 1.72 2.21 0.55
CA ASP A 184 2.87 1.99 -0.33
C ASP A 184 3.27 3.26 -1.10
N GLY A 185 2.44 4.31 -0.95
CA GLY A 185 2.40 5.46 -1.83
C GLY A 185 3.28 6.62 -1.43
N THR A 186 4.29 6.43 -0.59
CA THR A 186 4.90 7.36 0.39
C THR A 186 5.14 8.85 0.03
N LEU A 187 4.92 9.28 -1.21
CA LEU A 187 4.30 10.54 -1.67
C LEU A 187 4.31 10.59 -3.21
N GLY A 188 3.90 9.49 -3.85
CA GLY A 188 3.80 9.29 -5.30
C GLY A 188 5.09 9.58 -6.06
N TYR A 189 5.98 8.59 -6.23
CA TYR A 189 7.16 8.62 -7.11
C TYR A 189 7.64 10.03 -7.44
N GLY A 190 8.34 10.69 -6.51
CA GLY A 190 8.72 12.09 -6.61
C GLY A 190 9.13 12.51 -8.04
N GLY A 191 8.39 13.45 -8.60
CA GLY A 191 8.47 13.76 -10.03
C GLY A 191 7.51 14.84 -10.47
N GLU A 192 7.56 15.15 -11.76
CA GLU A 192 6.67 16.11 -12.40
C GLU A 192 5.51 15.35 -13.06
N TYR A 193 4.29 15.63 -12.61
CA TYR A 193 3.09 15.07 -13.20
C TYR A 193 2.51 16.05 -14.23
N ILE A 194 2.43 15.58 -15.47
CA ILE A 194 1.86 16.30 -16.60
C ILE A 194 0.48 15.68 -16.87
N VAL A 195 -0.57 16.39 -16.47
CA VAL A 195 -1.95 15.97 -16.71
C VAL A 195 -2.39 16.51 -18.06
N HIS A 196 -2.45 15.66 -19.09
CA HIS A 196 -2.98 16.03 -20.39
C HIS A 196 -4.51 16.10 -20.37
N ASN A 197 -5.14 15.15 -19.68
CA ASN A 197 -6.57 15.12 -19.33
C ASN A 197 -6.79 14.10 -18.19
N PRO A 198 -8.00 13.96 -17.61
CA PRO A 198 -8.23 13.05 -16.47
C PRO A 198 -7.84 11.59 -16.71
N ASP A 199 -7.88 11.09 -17.96
CA ASP A 199 -7.55 9.72 -18.34
C ASP A 199 -6.14 9.57 -18.93
N HIS A 200 -5.35 10.64 -19.00
CA HIS A 200 -4.00 10.62 -19.54
C HIS A 200 -3.07 11.51 -18.72
N VAL A 201 -2.20 10.84 -17.96
CA VAL A 201 -1.20 11.49 -17.11
C VAL A 201 0.16 10.91 -17.42
N VAL A 202 1.16 11.77 -17.52
CA VAL A 202 2.57 11.40 -17.65
C VAL A 202 3.31 11.83 -16.38
N LEU A 203 4.03 10.91 -15.76
CA LEU A 203 4.91 11.16 -14.63
C LEU A 203 6.36 11.11 -15.11
N ASN A 204 7.05 12.23 -15.00
CA ASN A 204 8.49 12.34 -15.19
C ASN A 204 9.19 12.28 -13.82
N MET A 205 9.72 11.12 -13.46
CA MET A 205 10.55 11.01 -12.26
C MET A 205 11.95 11.55 -12.53
N ARG A 206 12.42 12.46 -11.68
CA ARG A 206 13.83 12.87 -11.66
C ARG A 206 14.68 11.97 -10.76
N ARG A 207 14.01 11.28 -9.83
CA ARG A 207 14.62 10.42 -8.81
C ARG A 207 13.58 9.39 -8.39
N CYS A 208 13.96 8.12 -8.34
CA CYS A 208 13.12 7.09 -7.73
C CYS A 208 13.44 7.05 -6.23
N GLU A 209 12.51 7.49 -5.40
CA GLU A 209 12.72 7.61 -3.96
C GLU A 209 13.01 6.26 -3.31
N VAL A 210 12.27 5.21 -3.68
CA VAL A 210 12.46 3.85 -3.16
C VAL A 210 13.84 3.30 -3.54
N LEU A 211 14.18 3.32 -4.83
CA LEU A 211 15.46 2.81 -5.34
C LEU A 211 16.64 3.54 -4.73
N GLN A 212 16.57 4.88 -4.70
CA GLN A 212 17.71 5.69 -4.30
C GLN A 212 17.85 5.77 -2.79
N LYS A 213 16.75 5.78 -2.02
CA LYS A 213 16.82 5.64 -0.56
C LYS A 213 17.54 4.36 -0.17
N TYR A 214 17.19 3.21 -0.77
CA TYR A 214 17.84 1.96 -0.42
C TYR A 214 19.25 1.81 -0.98
N THR A 215 19.58 2.48 -2.09
CA THR A 215 20.96 2.56 -2.58
C THR A 215 21.81 3.42 -1.66
N ASP A 216 21.31 4.59 -1.26
CA ASP A 216 22.00 5.54 -0.36
C ASP A 216 22.23 4.93 1.03
N GLU A 217 21.25 4.16 1.55
CA GLU A 217 21.36 3.45 2.83
C GLU A 217 22.19 2.16 2.75
N GLY A 218 22.62 1.74 1.55
CA GLY A 218 23.39 0.51 1.32
C GLY A 218 22.61 -0.79 1.59
N LEU A 219 21.28 -0.72 1.63
CA LEU A 219 20.39 -1.82 2.00
C LEU A 219 19.94 -2.68 0.80
N TYR A 220 20.18 -2.23 -0.43
CA TYR A 220 19.76 -2.95 -1.64
C TYR A 220 20.94 -3.21 -2.59
N PRO A 221 21.25 -4.48 -2.90
CA PRO A 221 22.20 -4.80 -3.96
C PRO A 221 21.70 -4.28 -5.32
N PRO A 222 22.56 -3.71 -6.18
CA PRO A 222 22.16 -3.13 -7.47
C PRO A 222 21.36 -4.08 -8.39
N ALA A 223 21.65 -5.38 -8.34
CA ALA A 223 20.93 -6.39 -9.13
C ALA A 223 19.47 -6.55 -8.70
N ARG A 224 19.20 -6.53 -7.39
CA ARG A 224 17.83 -6.57 -6.85
C ARG A 224 17.10 -5.26 -7.14
N ALA A 225 17.82 -4.15 -7.05
CA ALA A 225 17.34 -2.82 -7.40
C ALA A 225 16.83 -2.76 -8.86
N TRP A 226 17.62 -3.30 -9.80
CA TRP A 226 17.23 -3.40 -11.21
C TRP A 226 16.04 -4.35 -11.42
N MET A 227 16.00 -5.47 -10.71
CA MET A 227 14.88 -6.41 -10.77
C MET A 227 13.56 -5.75 -10.35
N ASN A 228 13.54 -5.00 -9.24
CA ASN A 228 12.38 -4.20 -8.83
C ASN A 228 11.92 -3.27 -9.96
N CYS A 229 12.83 -2.47 -10.52
CA CYS A 229 12.51 -1.57 -11.64
C CYS A 229 11.83 -2.29 -12.81
N THR A 230 12.31 -3.48 -13.18
CA THR A 230 11.71 -4.24 -14.29
C THR A 230 10.39 -4.94 -13.94
N PHE A 231 10.16 -5.23 -12.66
CA PHE A 231 8.90 -5.79 -12.16
C PHE A 231 7.84 -4.73 -11.87
N GLU A 232 8.26 -3.47 -11.75
CA GLU A 232 7.47 -2.33 -11.32
C GLU A 232 6.14 -2.21 -12.08
N GLN A 233 6.17 -2.40 -13.40
CA GLN A 233 4.96 -2.36 -14.24
C GLN A 233 3.92 -3.40 -13.80
N ARG A 234 4.36 -4.60 -13.42
CA ARG A 234 3.47 -5.70 -13.00
C ARG A 234 2.93 -5.49 -11.60
N ILE A 235 3.76 -5.03 -10.67
CA ILE A 235 3.34 -4.79 -9.28
C ILE A 235 2.51 -3.50 -9.15
N SER A 236 2.67 -2.55 -10.07
CA SER A 236 1.89 -1.30 -10.11
C SER A 236 0.53 -1.45 -10.79
N ALA A 237 0.36 -2.44 -11.67
CA ALA A 237 -0.91 -2.64 -12.37
C ALA A 237 -2.16 -2.74 -11.44
N PRO A 238 -2.10 -3.43 -10.28
CA PRO A 238 -3.20 -3.45 -9.31
C PRO A 238 -3.61 -2.07 -8.77
N PHE A 239 -2.71 -1.09 -8.73
CA PHE A 239 -2.97 0.26 -8.24
C PHE A 239 -3.85 1.08 -9.19
N PHE A 240 -3.96 0.67 -10.46
CA PHE A 240 -4.64 1.41 -11.51
C PHE A 240 -5.65 0.51 -12.27
N PRO A 241 -6.70 0.01 -11.60
CA PRO A 241 -7.64 -0.93 -12.20
C PRO A 241 -8.36 -0.32 -13.41
N GLY A 242 -8.29 -1.04 -14.54
CA GLY A 242 -8.87 -0.60 -15.81
C GLY A 242 -8.06 0.46 -16.57
N CYS A 243 -6.87 0.80 -16.07
CA CYS A 243 -5.92 1.68 -16.73
C CYS A 243 -4.76 0.87 -17.33
N LYS A 244 -4.11 1.45 -18.33
CA LYS A 244 -2.85 0.97 -18.89
C LYS A 244 -1.71 1.81 -18.33
N LEU A 245 -0.67 1.14 -17.86
CA LEU A 245 0.59 1.73 -17.41
C LEU A 245 1.72 1.31 -18.35
N ASP A 246 2.34 2.28 -19.01
CA ASP A 246 3.58 2.11 -19.77
C ASP A 246 4.74 2.76 -19.00
N ILE A 247 5.86 2.05 -18.86
CA ILE A 247 7.04 2.54 -18.13
C ILE A 247 8.26 2.58 -19.06
N ASN A 248 8.83 3.77 -19.25
CA ASN A 248 10.14 3.97 -19.83
C ASN A 248 11.17 3.91 -18.71
N LEU A 249 11.81 2.75 -18.56
CA LEU A 249 12.79 2.49 -17.52
C LEU A 249 14.10 3.25 -17.73
N PRO A 250 14.84 3.53 -16.64
CA PRO A 250 16.21 4.02 -16.71
C PRO A 250 17.14 3.07 -17.47
N PRO A 251 18.27 3.55 -18.06
CA PRO A 251 19.35 2.69 -18.50
C PRO A 251 19.90 1.83 -17.36
N LYS A 252 20.38 0.62 -17.67
CA LYS A 252 20.89 -0.35 -16.69
C LYS A 252 22.05 0.17 -15.84
N ASP A 253 22.86 1.08 -16.38
CA ASP A 253 23.98 1.69 -15.69
C ASP A 253 23.61 2.98 -14.94
N PHE A 254 22.33 3.35 -14.96
CA PHE A 254 21.75 4.51 -14.27
C PHE A 254 22.47 5.84 -14.59
N LYS A 255 23.02 5.99 -15.80
CA LYS A 255 23.61 7.25 -16.27
C LYS A 255 22.61 8.02 -17.13
N PHE A 256 22.47 9.32 -16.86
CA PHE A 256 21.53 10.22 -17.54
C PHE A 256 22.19 11.53 -17.89
N ALA A 257 21.68 12.19 -18.94
CA ALA A 257 22.02 13.56 -19.21
C ALA A 257 21.36 14.49 -18.17
N GLU A 258 22.03 15.61 -17.89
CA GLU A 258 21.47 16.64 -17.03
C GLU A 258 20.15 17.16 -17.62
N GLY A 259 19.09 17.18 -16.81
CA GLY A 259 17.77 17.63 -17.24
C GLY A 259 16.89 16.58 -17.94
N GLU A 260 17.34 15.33 -18.11
CA GLU A 260 16.48 14.22 -18.55
C GLU A 260 15.78 13.53 -17.37
N PRO A 261 14.56 12.98 -17.55
CA PRO A 261 13.91 12.20 -16.51
C PRO A 261 14.63 10.87 -16.31
N PHE A 262 14.77 10.45 -15.05
CA PHE A 262 15.30 9.15 -14.64
C PHE A 262 14.40 8.01 -15.12
N CYS A 263 13.08 8.18 -15.01
CA CYS A 263 12.08 7.20 -15.43
C CYS A 263 10.79 7.93 -15.80
N VAL A 264 10.09 7.46 -16.84
CA VAL A 264 8.84 8.09 -17.30
C VAL A 264 7.72 7.08 -17.29
N TRP A 265 6.62 7.41 -16.62
CA TRP A 265 5.43 6.55 -16.54
C TRP A 265 4.29 7.23 -17.26
N THR A 266 3.62 6.51 -18.15
CA THR A 266 2.47 7.00 -18.89
C THR A 266 1.26 6.17 -18.49
N TYR A 267 0.28 6.86 -17.90
CA TYR A 267 -0.98 6.28 -17.45
C TYR A 267 -2.08 6.66 -18.42
N THR A 268 -2.80 5.67 -18.95
CA THR A 268 -3.90 5.89 -19.89
C THR A 268 -5.13 5.05 -19.55
N ARG A 269 -6.33 5.58 -19.81
CA ARG A 269 -7.60 4.82 -19.75
C ARG A 269 -8.40 5.06 -21.02
N GLY A 270 -8.83 3.99 -21.69
CA GLY A 270 -9.61 4.06 -22.94
C GLY A 270 -11.09 4.40 -22.69
N ALA A 271 -11.74 5.01 -23.69
CA ALA A 271 -13.17 5.37 -23.61
C ALA A 271 -14.09 4.14 -23.42
N GLU A 272 -13.71 2.97 -23.95
CA GLU A 272 -14.37 1.68 -23.73
C GLU A 272 -14.38 1.23 -22.26
N ASN A 273 -13.42 1.72 -21.45
CA ASN A 273 -13.31 1.39 -20.03
C ASN A 273 -14.16 2.29 -19.12
N HIS A 274 -14.78 3.36 -19.65
CA HIS A 274 -15.70 4.22 -18.89
C HIS A 274 -17.06 3.56 -18.71
N ALA A 275 -17.62 3.01 -19.79
CA ALA A 275 -18.89 2.28 -19.75
C ALA A 275 -18.76 0.98 -18.94
N ALA A 276 -17.63 0.28 -19.07
CA ALA A 276 -17.34 -0.91 -18.28
C ALA A 276 -17.12 -0.61 -16.79
N ALA A 277 -16.55 0.54 -16.42
CA ALA A 277 -16.40 0.95 -15.02
C ALA A 277 -17.71 1.43 -14.39
N ALA A 278 -18.53 2.18 -15.13
CA ALA A 278 -19.86 2.58 -14.69
C ALA A 278 -20.81 1.39 -14.53
N ALA A 279 -20.61 0.32 -15.31
CA ALA A 279 -21.35 -0.93 -15.22
C ALA A 279 -20.70 -1.97 -14.28
N ALA A 280 -19.44 -1.78 -13.89
CA ALA A 280 -18.77 -2.67 -12.96
C ALA A 280 -19.42 -2.52 -11.58
N PRO A 281 -19.62 -3.63 -10.84
CA PRO A 281 -19.98 -3.56 -9.43
C PRO A 281 -18.95 -2.67 -8.72
N ASP A 282 -19.43 -1.87 -7.76
CA ASP A 282 -18.56 -1.04 -6.94
C ASP A 282 -17.35 -1.88 -6.46
N PRO A 283 -16.10 -1.52 -6.83
CA PRO A 283 -14.93 -2.28 -6.41
C PRO A 283 -14.86 -2.39 -4.88
N ARG A 284 -15.47 -1.46 -4.14
CA ARG A 284 -15.63 -1.48 -2.67
C ARG A 284 -16.56 -2.61 -2.18
N GLU A 285 -17.56 -3.01 -2.96
CA GLU A 285 -18.49 -4.11 -2.62
C GLU A 285 -17.97 -5.49 -2.99
N SER A 286 -17.08 -5.58 -3.99
CA SER A 286 -16.48 -6.83 -4.44
C SER A 286 -15.19 -7.19 -3.69
N ALA A 287 -14.37 -6.20 -3.30
CA ALA A 287 -13.14 -6.41 -2.54
C ALA A 287 -13.36 -7.15 -1.21
N MET A 288 -14.37 -6.74 -0.43
CA MET A 288 -14.75 -7.41 0.83
C MET A 288 -15.23 -8.86 0.65
N LYS A 289 -15.70 -9.22 -0.56
CA LYS A 289 -16.14 -10.58 -0.92
C LYS A 289 -14.98 -11.44 -1.46
N LYS A 290 -13.96 -10.82 -2.05
CA LYS A 290 -12.74 -11.48 -2.56
C LYS A 290 -11.77 -11.89 -1.47
N ILE A 291 -11.81 -11.28 -0.28
CA ILE A 291 -10.99 -11.64 0.89
C ILE A 291 -11.69 -12.81 1.60
N PRO A 292 -11.31 -14.08 1.33
CA PRO A 292 -12.00 -15.20 1.95
C PRO A 292 -11.53 -15.28 3.39
N ILE A 293 -12.43 -15.44 4.37
CA ILE A 293 -12.01 -15.81 5.72
C ILE A 293 -11.29 -17.16 5.58
N MET A 294 -9.98 -17.16 5.83
CA MET A 294 -9.20 -18.38 5.71
C MET A 294 -9.74 -19.42 6.69
N PRO A 295 -10.09 -20.64 6.22
CA PRO A 295 -10.53 -21.69 7.12
C PRO A 295 -9.34 -22.09 7.99
N VAL A 296 -9.33 -21.63 9.24
CA VAL A 296 -8.43 -22.14 10.24
C VAL A 296 -8.92 -23.55 10.53
N SER A 297 -8.22 -24.57 10.04
CA SER A 297 -8.54 -25.94 10.44
C SER A 297 -8.34 -26.02 11.95
N SER A 298 -9.43 -26.15 12.69
CA SER A 298 -9.37 -26.58 14.08
C SER A 298 -8.80 -27.99 14.06
N GLY A 299 -7.50 -28.12 14.29
CA GLY A 299 -6.82 -29.39 14.51
C GLY A 299 -7.37 -30.02 15.79
N ALA A 300 -8.55 -30.64 15.71
CA ALA A 300 -9.04 -31.56 16.72
C ALA A 300 -8.31 -32.89 16.52
N ALA A 301 -7.03 -32.92 16.90
CA ALA A 301 -6.42 -34.17 17.32
C ALA A 301 -7.01 -34.50 18.70
N GLN A 302 -8.17 -35.16 18.73
CA GLN A 302 -8.56 -35.92 19.90
C GLN A 302 -7.62 -37.12 19.98
N SER A 303 -6.60 -36.98 20.82
CA SER A 303 -5.92 -38.12 21.43
C SER A 303 -6.96 -38.87 22.28
N ALA A 304 -7.57 -39.90 21.70
CA ALA A 304 -8.22 -40.92 22.50
C ALA A 304 -7.13 -41.81 23.09
N CYS A 305 -6.79 -41.57 24.36
CA CYS A 305 -6.32 -42.63 25.23
C CYS A 305 -7.41 -43.69 25.31
N HIS A 306 -7.11 -44.91 24.86
CA HIS A 306 -7.25 -46.16 25.62
C HIS A 306 -6.51 -47.28 24.92
#